data_AF-A0A8J7JWS9-F1
#
_entry.id   AF-A0A8J7JWS9-F1
#
_cell.length_a   1.000
_cell.length_b   1.000
_cell.length_c   1.000
_cell.angle_alpha   90.00
_cell.angle_beta   90.00
_cell.angle_gamma   90.00
#
_symmetry.space_group_name_H-M   'P 1'
#
loop_
_entity.id
_entity.type
_entity.pdbx_description
1 polymer ?
#
loop_
_entity_poly.entity_id
_entity_poly.type
_entity_poly.pdbx_seq_one_letter_code
_entity_poly.pdbx_strand_id
1 'polypeptide(L)'
;MAFLTQRCDWLNLALFRREFWVSGLAQTAEKYQTQGAITLRFVGHFPGHMQPPQTLAVPDRRLWLPSHYDLLMGFLAVELPNQWAVNQFVPSEPLQQLSLRVQQRFEVPVAIVAFAAEPPPAVENPFFVIDAALNFSGLVAPQHYAQQINQSRNPLAWDEPLVKPINQSINDTFQRWTRTYLSGQFSINDIDALKTINTPSGQEILVLCELKRSQIDFKRWTPYLNDVPNFMLTKACARKCFSAIDIVIHYHAKTTDQVAVHFITNVTKQGISGFRKIIAANDETAIVAAIEAHITSIMDDAYTSTRVLQQP
;
A
#
# COMPACT_ATOMS: atom_id res chain seq x y z
N MET A 1 12.64 21.44 -12.19
CA MET A 1 12.47 20.09 -12.79
C MET A 1 11.70 19.24 -11.78
N ALA A 2 10.41 19.01 -12.00
CA ALA A 2 9.60 18.21 -11.09
C ALA A 2 9.78 16.72 -11.42
N PHE A 3 10.59 16.03 -10.63
CA PHE A 3 10.48 14.58 -10.48
C PHE A 3 9.31 14.30 -9.52
N LEU A 4 8.09 14.62 -9.94
CA LEU A 4 6.90 14.08 -9.28
C LEU A 4 6.56 12.80 -10.04
N THR A 5 6.70 11.66 -9.35
CA THR A 5 6.30 10.35 -9.86
C THR A 5 4.99 10.46 -10.62
N GLN A 6 4.97 10.01 -11.87
CA GLN A 6 3.87 10.06 -12.83
C GLN A 6 2.66 9.18 -12.38
N ARG A 7 2.06 9.50 -11.22
CA ARG A 7 0.80 8.93 -10.71
C ARG A 7 -0.40 9.84 -10.98
N CYS A 8 -0.25 10.87 -11.81
CA CYS A 8 -1.39 11.67 -12.27
C CYS A 8 -1.93 11.08 -13.57
N ASP A 9 -2.77 10.05 -13.47
CA ASP A 9 -3.56 9.55 -14.59
C ASP A 9 -5.06 9.65 -14.30
N TRP A 10 -5.86 9.33 -15.32
CA TRP A 10 -7.30 9.55 -15.28
C TRP A 10 -7.97 8.84 -14.11
N LEU A 11 -7.57 7.60 -13.81
CA LEU A 11 -8.23 6.81 -12.77
C LEU A 11 -7.88 7.35 -11.38
N ASN A 12 -6.61 7.74 -11.15
CA ASN A 12 -6.22 8.36 -9.88
C ASN A 12 -6.99 9.66 -9.62
N LEU A 13 -7.17 10.51 -10.64
CA LEU A 13 -7.97 11.72 -10.53
C LEU A 13 -9.45 11.44 -10.32
N ALA A 14 -10.02 10.46 -11.03
CA ALA A 14 -11.41 10.07 -10.89
C ALA A 14 -11.72 9.51 -9.50
N LEU A 15 -10.85 8.63 -8.98
CA LEU A 15 -10.92 8.11 -7.61
C LEU A 15 -10.86 9.26 -6.60
N PHE A 16 -9.90 10.18 -6.74
CA PHE A 16 -9.78 11.33 -5.84
C PHE A 16 -11.02 12.23 -5.83
N ARG A 17 -11.61 12.51 -7.02
CA ARG A 17 -12.87 13.28 -7.12
C ARG A 17 -14.05 12.59 -6.45
N ARG A 18 -13.98 11.26 -6.30
CA ARG A 18 -14.90 10.44 -5.53
C ARG A 18 -14.43 10.22 -4.10
N GLU A 19 -13.60 11.11 -3.57
CA GLU A 19 -13.16 11.13 -2.18
C GLU A 19 -12.29 9.95 -1.74
N PHE A 20 -11.75 9.17 -2.68
CA PHE A 20 -10.67 8.26 -2.33
C PHE A 20 -9.45 9.07 -1.88
N TRP A 21 -8.79 8.57 -0.84
CA TRP A 21 -7.41 8.92 -0.58
C TRP A 21 -6.53 8.17 -1.59
N VAL A 22 -5.69 8.88 -2.34
CA VAL A 22 -4.86 8.30 -3.41
C VAL A 22 -3.38 8.61 -3.14
N SER A 23 -2.56 7.57 -3.01
CA SER A 23 -1.12 7.67 -2.73
C SER A 23 -0.37 8.45 -3.81
N GLY A 24 0.45 9.41 -3.39
CA GLY A 24 1.36 10.14 -4.26
C GLY A 24 0.68 11.19 -5.15
N LEU A 25 -0.63 11.35 -5.05
CA LEU A 25 -1.36 12.40 -5.78
C LEU A 25 -1.23 13.74 -5.05
N ALA A 26 -0.85 14.80 -5.78
CA ALA A 26 -0.63 16.13 -5.21
C ALA A 26 -1.87 16.67 -4.48
N GLN A 27 -3.05 16.49 -5.08
CA GLN A 27 -4.33 16.93 -4.49
C GLN A 27 -4.69 16.15 -3.21
N THR A 28 -4.26 14.89 -3.10
CA THR A 28 -4.36 14.15 -1.83
C THR A 28 -3.44 14.79 -0.79
N ALA A 29 -2.20 15.07 -1.16
CA ALA A 29 -1.20 15.63 -0.26
C ALA A 29 -1.60 17.02 0.28
N GLU A 30 -2.13 17.90 -0.57
CA GLU A 30 -2.58 19.26 -0.21
C GLU A 30 -3.61 19.29 0.94
N LYS A 31 -4.40 18.22 1.13
CA LYS A 31 -5.33 18.10 2.27
C LYS A 31 -4.63 17.91 3.61
N TYR A 32 -3.39 17.42 3.61
CA TYR A 32 -2.66 17.02 4.81
C TYR A 32 -1.33 17.74 4.98
N GLN A 33 -0.72 18.29 3.93
CA GLN A 33 0.53 19.01 4.03
C GLN A 33 0.67 20.00 2.87
N THR A 34 1.35 21.12 3.13
CA THR A 34 1.53 22.19 2.13
C THR A 34 2.58 21.86 1.08
N GLN A 35 3.45 20.90 1.35
CA GLN A 35 4.56 20.51 0.47
C GLN A 35 4.76 19.00 0.46
N GLY A 36 5.19 18.52 -0.71
CA GLY A 36 5.58 17.13 -0.92
C GLY A 36 4.44 16.20 -1.29
N ALA A 37 4.80 15.02 -1.76
CA ALA A 37 3.86 13.95 -2.05
C ALA A 37 3.73 13.04 -0.82
N ILE A 38 2.52 12.55 -0.52
CA ILE A 38 2.27 11.66 0.61
C ILE A 38 1.87 10.28 0.08
N THR A 39 2.56 9.25 0.54
CA THR A 39 2.22 7.84 0.27
C THR A 39 1.99 7.10 1.58
N LEU A 40 1.06 6.14 1.55
CA LEU A 40 0.75 5.25 2.67
C LEU A 40 1.35 3.91 2.30
N ARG A 41 2.28 3.45 3.13
CA ARG A 41 2.98 2.19 2.89
C ARG A 41 2.84 1.31 4.11
N PHE A 42 2.57 0.04 3.92
CA PHE A 42 2.56 -0.93 5.00
C PHE A 42 3.78 -1.82 4.92
N VAL A 43 4.22 -2.28 6.09
CA VAL A 43 5.22 -3.32 6.23
C VAL A 43 4.54 -4.54 6.83
N GLY A 44 4.78 -5.68 6.21
CA GLY A 44 4.45 -6.96 6.80
C GLY A 44 5.58 -7.95 6.66
N HIS A 45 5.41 -9.07 7.33
CA HIS A 45 6.35 -10.18 7.29
C HIS A 45 5.62 -11.50 7.18
N PHE A 46 6.39 -12.53 6.89
CA PHE A 46 5.96 -13.91 6.95
C PHE A 46 5.71 -14.33 8.40
N PRO A 47 4.66 -15.11 8.70
CA PRO A 47 4.37 -15.54 10.06
C PRO A 47 5.59 -16.22 10.67
N GLY A 48 5.91 -15.91 11.94
CA GLY A 48 7.17 -16.35 12.55
C GLY A 48 7.36 -17.88 12.58
N HIS A 49 6.28 -18.64 12.55
CA HIS A 49 6.29 -20.11 12.47
C HIS A 49 6.58 -20.65 11.06
N MET A 50 6.52 -19.79 10.05
CA MET A 50 6.78 -20.14 8.66
C MET A 50 8.15 -19.61 8.25
N GLN A 51 9.16 -20.48 8.27
CA GLN A 51 10.49 -20.09 7.81
C GLN A 51 10.61 -20.20 6.29
N PRO A 52 11.21 -19.19 5.61
CA PRO A 52 11.56 -19.35 4.22
C PRO A 52 12.59 -20.49 4.08
N PRO A 53 12.53 -21.30 3.01
CA PRO A 53 13.49 -22.36 2.81
C PRO A 53 14.92 -21.81 2.72
N GLN A 54 15.84 -22.39 3.49
CA GLN A 54 17.23 -21.92 3.58
C GLN A 54 17.98 -21.99 2.24
N THR A 55 17.60 -22.92 1.36
CA THR A 55 18.28 -23.28 0.12
C THR A 55 17.81 -22.53 -1.14
N LEU A 56 16.76 -21.72 -1.05
CA LEU A 56 16.28 -20.99 -2.22
C LEU A 56 17.24 -19.85 -2.55
N ALA A 57 17.59 -19.73 -3.83
CA ALA A 57 18.27 -18.55 -4.34
C ALA A 57 17.42 -17.31 -3.97
N VAL A 58 18.06 -16.15 -3.76
CA VAL A 58 17.39 -14.90 -3.38
C VAL A 58 16.14 -14.56 -4.26
N PRO A 59 16.12 -14.84 -5.58
CA PRO A 59 14.91 -14.67 -6.39
C PRO A 59 13.76 -15.60 -5.98
N ASP A 60 14.05 -16.84 -5.63
CA ASP A 60 13.05 -17.86 -5.30
C ASP A 60 12.51 -17.70 -3.87
N ARG A 61 13.28 -17.12 -2.95
CA ARG A 61 12.78 -16.76 -1.61
C ARG A 61 11.58 -15.80 -1.69
N ARG A 62 11.48 -14.97 -2.73
CA ARG A 62 10.31 -14.09 -2.97
C ARG A 62 9.09 -14.83 -3.52
N LEU A 63 9.31 -16.00 -4.12
CA LEU A 63 8.26 -16.90 -4.62
C LEU A 63 7.82 -17.91 -3.55
N TRP A 64 8.45 -17.87 -2.38
CA TRP A 64 7.90 -18.52 -1.22
C TRP A 64 6.69 -17.71 -0.74
N LEU A 65 5.54 -18.36 -0.75
CA LEU A 65 4.27 -17.76 -0.39
C LEU A 65 3.89 -18.29 0.99
N PRO A 66 3.91 -17.46 2.05
CA PRO A 66 3.30 -17.87 3.29
C PRO A 66 1.78 -18.03 3.10
N SER A 67 1.13 -18.67 4.06
CA SER A 67 -0.33 -18.73 4.10
C SER A 67 -0.97 -17.35 4.26
N HIS A 68 -0.27 -16.42 4.91
CA HIS A 68 -0.70 -15.03 5.13
C HIS A 68 0.51 -14.16 5.43
N TYR A 69 0.32 -12.84 5.44
CA TYR A 69 1.28 -11.88 6.00
C TYR A 69 0.74 -11.38 7.33
N ASP A 70 1.65 -11.15 8.27
CA ASP A 70 1.41 -10.39 9.48
C ASP A 70 1.75 -8.92 9.22
N LEU A 71 0.81 -8.04 9.55
CA LEU A 71 0.98 -6.59 9.43
C LEU A 71 1.74 -6.07 10.64
N LEU A 72 2.86 -5.37 10.41
CA LEU A 72 3.75 -4.89 11.48
C LEU A 72 3.58 -3.42 11.79
N MET A 73 3.57 -2.60 10.74
CA MET A 73 3.59 -1.15 10.85
C MET A 73 3.15 -0.49 9.55
N GLY A 74 2.78 0.78 9.64
CA GLY A 74 2.56 1.67 8.51
C GLY A 74 3.55 2.83 8.47
N PHE A 75 3.65 3.45 7.31
CA PHE A 75 4.36 4.70 7.07
C PHE A 75 3.46 5.66 6.31
N LEU A 76 3.35 6.88 6.81
CA LEU A 76 3.00 8.05 6.01
C LEU A 76 4.30 8.68 5.53
N ALA A 77 4.71 8.30 4.33
CA ALA A 77 5.97 8.68 3.72
C ALA A 77 5.76 9.97 2.90
N VAL A 78 6.46 11.04 3.29
CA VAL A 78 6.36 12.39 2.72
C VAL A 78 7.61 12.70 1.91
N GLU A 79 7.46 12.70 0.59
CA GLU A 79 8.54 13.04 -0.34
C GLU A 79 8.59 14.56 -0.55
N LEU A 80 9.63 15.20 -0.04
CA LEU A 80 9.86 16.64 -0.10
C LEU A 80 10.85 16.99 -1.22
N PRO A 81 10.82 18.22 -1.78
CA PRO A 81 11.62 18.56 -2.97
C PRO A 81 13.14 18.50 -2.78
N ASN A 82 13.65 18.64 -1.55
CA ASN A 82 15.09 18.62 -1.25
C ASN A 82 15.33 18.47 0.27
N GLN A 83 16.58 18.25 0.66
CA GLN A 83 16.96 18.07 2.06
C GLN A 83 16.72 19.32 2.93
N TRP A 84 16.79 20.54 2.37
CA TRP A 84 16.48 21.75 3.12
C TRP A 84 15.01 21.73 3.60
N ALA A 85 14.08 21.32 2.73
CA ALA A 85 12.68 21.16 3.10
C ALA A 85 12.48 20.07 4.18
N VAL A 86 13.25 18.97 4.13
CA VAL A 86 13.23 17.94 5.18
C VAL A 86 13.71 18.50 6.53
N ASN A 87 14.79 19.28 6.52
CA ASN A 87 15.36 19.88 7.73
C ASN A 87 14.41 20.88 8.40
N GLN A 88 13.52 21.50 7.64
CA GLN A 88 12.50 22.45 8.12
C GLN A 88 11.12 21.79 8.29
N PHE A 89 11.01 20.48 8.07
CA PHE A 89 9.74 19.81 8.05
C PHE A 89 9.11 19.78 9.43
N VAL A 90 7.88 20.30 9.52
CA VAL A 90 7.01 20.16 10.69
C VAL A 90 5.72 19.51 10.19
N PRO A 91 5.36 18.30 10.66
CA PRO A 91 4.12 17.67 10.28
C PRO A 91 2.93 18.53 10.68
N SER A 92 2.05 18.83 9.73
CA SER A 92 0.82 19.55 10.03
C SER A 92 -0.06 18.74 11.00
N GLU A 93 -0.99 19.40 11.69
CA GLU A 93 -2.00 18.72 12.49
C GLU A 93 -2.84 17.73 11.67
N PRO A 94 -3.38 18.07 10.48
CA PRO A 94 -4.08 17.11 9.62
C PRO A 94 -3.29 15.85 9.29
N LEU A 95 -1.97 15.96 9.04
CA LEU A 95 -1.12 14.79 8.77
C LEU A 95 -0.95 13.91 10.01
N GLN A 96 -0.77 14.52 11.18
CA GLN A 96 -0.70 13.79 12.46
C GLN A 96 -2.01 13.07 12.76
N GLN A 97 -3.17 13.71 12.53
CA GLN A 97 -4.48 13.10 12.69
C GLN A 97 -4.74 11.99 11.67
N LEU A 98 -4.21 12.10 10.44
CA LEU A 98 -4.23 10.98 9.49
C LEU A 98 -3.43 9.80 10.03
N SER A 99 -2.23 10.03 10.56
CA SER A 99 -1.39 8.98 11.15
C SER A 99 -2.12 8.23 12.27
N LEU A 100 -2.73 8.97 13.19
CA LEU A 100 -3.50 8.39 14.31
C LEU A 100 -4.69 7.56 13.82
N ARG A 101 -5.45 8.06 12.84
CA ARG A 101 -6.59 7.32 12.27
C ARG A 101 -6.16 6.04 11.57
N VAL A 102 -5.07 6.07 10.80
CA VAL A 102 -4.53 4.87 10.16
C VAL A 102 -4.06 3.87 11.23
N GLN A 103 -3.34 4.33 12.25
CA GLN A 103 -2.90 3.48 13.37
C GLN A 103 -4.08 2.82 14.09
N GLN A 104 -5.13 3.58 14.40
CA GLN A 104 -6.34 3.06 15.03
C GLN A 104 -7.07 2.05 14.13
N ARG A 105 -7.16 2.33 12.82
CA ARG A 105 -7.91 1.50 11.88
C ARG A 105 -7.26 0.15 11.61
N PHE A 106 -5.93 0.09 11.57
CA PHE A 106 -5.17 -1.13 11.25
C PHE A 106 -4.52 -1.79 12.47
N GLU A 107 -4.64 -1.18 13.65
CA GLU A 107 -4.08 -1.68 14.91
C GLU A 107 -2.57 -1.97 14.82
N VAL A 108 -1.84 -1.13 14.11
CA VAL A 108 -0.37 -1.19 13.98
C VAL A 108 0.24 0.19 14.15
N PRO A 109 1.47 0.31 14.68
CA PRO A 109 2.18 1.59 14.72
C PRO A 109 2.27 2.23 13.33
N VAL A 110 2.03 3.53 13.23
CA VAL A 110 2.21 4.29 11.98
C VAL A 110 3.19 5.43 12.22
N ALA A 111 4.27 5.41 11.46
CA ALA A 111 5.28 6.47 11.50
C ALA A 111 5.06 7.51 10.40
N ILE A 112 5.34 8.77 10.68
CA ILE A 112 5.51 9.81 9.65
C ILE A 112 7.00 9.88 9.31
N VAL A 113 7.34 9.73 8.04
CA VAL A 113 8.73 9.77 7.57
C VAL A 113 8.81 10.74 6.41
N ALA A 114 9.54 11.85 6.56
CA ALA A 114 9.82 12.77 5.48
C ALA A 114 11.26 12.65 4.97
N PHE A 115 11.42 12.66 3.66
CA PHE A 115 12.69 12.46 2.97
C PHE A 115 12.75 13.33 1.70
N ALA A 116 13.96 13.59 1.22
CA ALA A 116 14.17 14.38 0.02
C ALA A 116 14.02 13.53 -1.26
N ALA A 117 13.37 14.11 -2.26
CA ALA A 117 13.34 13.62 -3.63
C ALA A 117 14.73 13.80 -4.25
N GLU A 118 15.59 12.81 -4.08
CA GLU A 118 16.98 12.87 -4.52
C GLU A 118 17.22 11.91 -5.68
N PRO A 119 18.03 12.30 -6.67
CA PRO A 119 18.43 11.36 -7.69
C PRO A 119 19.25 10.23 -7.05
N PRO A 120 19.13 9.00 -7.58
CA PRO A 120 20.07 7.92 -7.27
C PRO A 120 21.53 8.42 -7.35
N PRO A 121 22.40 8.10 -6.38
CA PRO A 121 22.30 7.04 -5.38
C PRO A 121 21.91 7.45 -3.94
N ALA A 122 21.57 8.70 -3.65
CA ALA A 122 21.59 9.21 -2.27
C ALA A 122 20.51 8.59 -1.33
N VAL A 123 20.95 7.99 -0.22
CA VAL A 123 20.13 7.55 0.95
C VAL A 123 20.78 8.00 2.26
N GLU A 124 21.85 8.78 2.19
CA GLU A 124 22.67 9.11 3.37
C GLU A 124 22.10 10.31 4.12
N ASN A 125 21.30 11.14 3.45
CA ASN A 125 20.74 12.33 4.04
C ASN A 125 19.71 12.01 5.13
N PRO A 126 19.71 12.75 6.26
CA PRO A 126 18.79 12.52 7.36
C PRO A 126 17.32 12.56 6.95
N PHE A 127 16.53 11.65 7.50
CA PHE A 127 15.07 11.72 7.40
C PHE A 127 14.52 12.50 8.59
N PHE A 128 13.37 13.16 8.41
CA PHE A 128 12.56 13.57 9.55
C PHE A 128 11.61 12.43 9.91
N VAL A 129 11.57 12.00 11.17
CA VAL A 129 10.77 10.86 11.62
C VAL A 129 9.96 11.23 12.86
N ILE A 130 8.68 10.84 12.85
CA ILE A 130 7.85 10.67 14.05
C ILE A 130 7.43 9.21 14.10
N ASP A 131 7.99 8.44 15.03
CA ASP A 131 7.59 7.07 15.34
C ASP A 131 7.51 6.94 16.87
N ALA A 132 6.29 7.03 17.40
CA ALA A 132 6.05 6.96 18.84
C ALA A 132 6.38 5.58 19.43
N ALA A 133 6.23 4.50 18.64
CA ALA A 133 6.53 3.15 19.11
C ALA A 133 8.04 2.90 19.27
N LEU A 134 8.87 3.68 18.57
CA LEU A 134 10.34 3.60 18.63
C LEU A 134 10.97 4.85 19.26
N ASN A 135 10.17 5.74 19.85
CA ASN A 135 10.62 6.99 20.49
C ASN A 135 11.46 7.90 19.58
N PHE A 136 11.11 7.99 18.29
CA PHE A 136 11.72 8.95 17.36
C PHE A 136 10.85 10.19 17.17
N SER A 137 11.47 11.37 17.28
CA SER A 137 10.87 12.66 16.94
C SER A 137 11.97 13.62 16.45
N GLY A 138 12.00 13.90 15.16
CA GLY A 138 12.95 14.83 14.53
C GLY A 138 13.86 14.18 13.49
N LEU A 139 15.00 14.83 13.21
CA LEU A 139 15.97 14.35 12.21
C LEU A 139 16.73 13.12 12.71
N VAL A 140 16.81 12.10 11.85
CA VAL A 140 17.49 10.83 12.16
C VAL A 140 18.26 10.33 10.94
N ALA A 141 19.44 9.75 11.19
CA ALA A 141 20.19 9.05 10.16
C ALA A 141 19.38 7.84 9.64
N PRO A 142 19.19 7.66 8.32
CA PRO A 142 18.29 6.62 7.81
C PRO A 142 18.71 5.20 8.21
N GLN A 143 20.00 4.93 8.30
CA GLN A 143 20.53 3.64 8.77
C GLN A 143 20.18 3.38 10.25
N HIS A 144 20.30 4.39 11.12
CA HIS A 144 19.98 4.25 12.53
C HIS A 144 18.49 3.93 12.74
N TYR A 145 17.60 4.63 12.02
CA TYR A 145 16.18 4.35 12.08
C TYR A 145 15.84 2.93 11.60
N ALA A 146 16.43 2.50 10.48
CA ALA A 146 16.26 1.14 9.97
C ALA A 146 16.78 0.06 10.93
N GLN A 147 17.91 0.29 11.61
CA GLN A 147 18.43 -0.61 12.63
C GLN A 147 17.44 -0.82 13.77
N GLN A 148 16.82 0.26 14.28
CA GLN A 148 15.82 0.16 15.33
C GLN A 148 14.56 -0.59 14.87
N ILE A 149 14.10 -0.35 13.63
CA ILE A 149 12.99 -1.13 13.05
C ILE A 149 13.34 -2.61 12.97
N ASN A 150 14.53 -2.94 12.45
CA ASN A 150 14.97 -4.33 12.33
C ASN A 150 15.09 -4.99 13.70
N GLN A 151 15.60 -4.31 14.72
CA GLN A 151 15.75 -4.88 16.07
C GLN A 151 14.40 -5.10 16.76
N SER A 152 13.48 -4.14 16.64
CA SER A 152 12.20 -4.16 17.36
C SER A 152 11.10 -4.95 16.66
N ARG A 153 11.16 -5.06 15.32
CA ARG A 153 10.08 -5.63 14.48
C ARG A 153 10.51 -6.85 13.68
N ASN A 154 11.74 -7.37 13.86
CA ASN A 154 12.16 -8.67 13.32
C ASN A 154 12.01 -9.76 14.40
N PRO A 155 10.91 -10.54 14.39
CA PRO A 155 10.59 -11.48 15.46
C PRO A 155 11.57 -12.66 15.57
N LEU A 156 12.45 -12.85 14.58
CA LEU A 156 13.37 -13.98 14.57
C LEU A 156 14.84 -13.55 14.72
N ALA A 157 15.21 -12.30 14.39
CA ALA A 157 16.61 -11.84 14.26
C ALA A 157 17.39 -12.53 13.12
N TRP A 158 16.69 -13.07 12.11
CA TRP A 158 17.32 -13.90 11.07
C TRP A 158 17.60 -13.06 9.84
N ASP A 159 18.84 -13.17 9.39
CA ASP A 159 19.49 -12.54 8.23
C ASP A 159 19.77 -11.03 8.36
N GLU A 160 21.02 -10.66 8.05
CA GLU A 160 21.39 -9.27 7.76
C GLU A 160 20.51 -8.70 6.64
N PRO A 161 20.33 -7.36 6.56
CA PRO A 161 19.64 -6.72 5.45
C PRO A 161 20.27 -7.13 4.11
N LEU A 162 19.66 -8.10 3.42
CA LEU A 162 20.05 -8.45 2.07
C LEU A 162 19.50 -7.39 1.14
N VAL A 163 20.40 -6.77 0.35
CA VAL A 163 20.00 -5.84 -0.71
C VAL A 163 19.04 -6.57 -1.64
N LYS A 164 17.77 -6.15 -1.60
CA LYS A 164 16.71 -6.75 -2.40
C LYS A 164 17.13 -6.63 -3.89
N PRO A 165 17.18 -7.71 -4.70
CA PRO A 165 17.51 -7.63 -6.12
C PRO A 165 16.62 -6.61 -6.84
N ILE A 166 17.28 -5.61 -7.44
CA ILE A 166 16.71 -4.39 -8.04
C ILE A 166 15.58 -4.79 -9.00
N ASN A 167 14.34 -4.39 -8.71
CA ASN A 167 13.32 -4.35 -9.76
C ASN A 167 13.80 -3.31 -10.79
N GLN A 168 13.42 -3.44 -12.05
CA GLN A 168 13.93 -2.61 -13.15
C GLN A 168 13.90 -1.08 -12.88
N SER A 169 13.08 -0.59 -11.93
CA SER A 169 13.12 0.79 -11.44
C SER A 169 13.14 0.90 -9.89
N ILE A 170 13.87 1.89 -9.37
CA ILE A 170 13.71 2.46 -8.03
C ILE A 170 12.93 3.76 -8.21
N ASN A 171 11.75 3.84 -7.61
CA ASN A 171 10.80 4.92 -7.86
C ASN A 171 11.03 6.15 -6.97
N ASP A 172 11.57 5.96 -5.75
CA ASP A 172 11.80 7.04 -4.79
C ASP A 172 12.89 6.67 -3.74
N THR A 173 13.35 7.67 -2.98
CA THR A 173 14.37 7.53 -1.92
C THR A 173 13.92 6.61 -0.79
N PHE A 174 12.62 6.58 -0.46
CA PHE A 174 12.10 5.70 0.60
C PHE A 174 12.18 4.22 0.18
N GLN A 175 11.78 3.91 -1.05
CA GLN A 175 11.89 2.57 -1.62
C GLN A 175 13.37 2.14 -1.65
N ARG A 176 14.28 3.06 -1.99
CA ARG A 176 15.71 2.79 -1.90
C ARG A 176 16.14 2.46 -0.47
N TRP A 177 15.79 3.31 0.50
CA TRP A 177 16.07 3.12 1.92
C TRP A 177 15.59 1.77 2.45
N THR A 178 14.33 1.41 2.18
CA THR A 178 13.77 0.11 2.60
C THR A 178 14.49 -1.10 1.99
N ARG A 179 15.12 -0.94 0.83
CA ARG A 179 15.85 -2.02 0.16
C ARG A 179 17.31 -2.11 0.61
N THR A 180 17.88 -0.99 1.02
CA THR A 180 19.27 -0.91 1.49
C THR A 180 19.39 -1.35 2.95
N TYR A 181 18.48 -0.90 3.83
CA TYR A 181 18.70 -1.03 5.27
C TYR A 181 17.69 -1.88 6.03
N LEU A 182 16.50 -2.13 5.48
CA LEU A 182 15.51 -2.98 6.16
C LEU A 182 15.74 -4.46 5.84
N SER A 183 15.35 -5.32 6.78
CA SER A 183 15.42 -6.78 6.63
C SER A 183 14.79 -7.27 5.33
N GLY A 184 15.45 -8.24 4.70
CA GLY A 184 14.94 -8.91 3.50
C GLY A 184 13.61 -9.64 3.74
N GLN A 185 13.26 -9.93 5.00
CA GLN A 185 12.00 -10.56 5.38
C GLN A 185 10.79 -9.61 5.32
N PHE A 186 11.04 -8.30 5.36
CA PHE A 186 9.97 -7.32 5.29
C PHE A 186 9.50 -7.16 3.86
N SER A 187 8.21 -7.36 3.65
CA SER A 187 7.52 -6.90 2.47
C SER A 187 6.95 -5.51 2.75
N ILE A 188 7.22 -4.56 1.85
CA ILE A 188 6.69 -3.21 1.92
C ILE A 188 5.83 -3.00 0.68
N ASN A 189 4.58 -2.59 0.87
CA ASN A 189 3.67 -2.25 -0.22
C ASN A 189 3.10 -0.85 -0.03
N ASP A 190 2.93 -0.13 -1.14
CA ASP A 190 2.17 1.12 -1.19
C ASP A 190 0.68 0.77 -1.29
N ILE A 191 -0.19 1.46 -0.56
CA ILE A 191 -1.63 1.41 -0.81
C ILE A 191 -1.95 2.48 -1.85
N ASP A 192 -2.30 2.07 -3.07
CA ASP A 192 -2.51 3.03 -4.17
C ASP A 192 -3.71 3.94 -3.91
N ALA A 193 -4.83 3.37 -3.48
CA ALA A 193 -5.98 4.16 -3.04
C ALA A 193 -6.76 3.48 -1.91
N LEU A 194 -7.44 4.27 -1.10
CA LEU A 194 -8.39 3.76 -0.10
C LEU A 194 -9.56 4.71 0.08
N LYS A 195 -10.71 4.16 0.46
CA LYS A 195 -11.91 4.94 0.79
C LYS A 195 -12.78 4.17 1.77
N THR A 196 -13.47 4.91 2.63
CA THR A 196 -14.57 4.38 3.40
C THR A 196 -15.89 4.61 2.66
N ILE A 197 -16.66 3.55 2.41
CA ILE A 197 -17.99 3.59 1.80
C ILE A 197 -19.04 3.03 2.74
N ASN A 198 -20.30 3.45 2.58
CA ASN A 198 -21.42 2.91 3.34
C ASN A 198 -22.26 2.00 2.46
N THR A 199 -22.62 0.82 2.98
CA THR A 199 -23.62 -0.04 2.36
C THR A 199 -25.04 0.52 2.56
N PRO A 200 -26.02 0.09 1.75
CA PRO A 200 -27.45 0.27 2.00
C PRO A 200 -27.89 -0.17 3.40
N SER A 201 -27.25 -1.19 3.97
CA SER A 201 -27.52 -1.65 5.35
C SER A 201 -26.94 -0.74 6.43
N GLY A 202 -26.23 0.33 6.06
CA GLY A 202 -25.58 1.28 6.98
C GLY A 202 -24.23 0.81 7.50
N GLN A 203 -23.73 -0.34 7.05
CA GLN A 203 -22.39 -0.82 7.41
C GLN A 203 -21.31 0.00 6.69
N GLU A 204 -20.36 0.51 7.47
CA GLU A 204 -19.15 1.17 6.99
C GLU A 204 -18.12 0.12 6.52
N ILE A 205 -17.63 0.26 5.28
CA ILE A 205 -16.61 -0.60 4.67
C ILE A 205 -15.40 0.23 4.26
N LEU A 206 -14.21 -0.21 4.67
CA LEU A 206 -12.94 0.28 4.15
C LEU A 206 -12.54 -0.49 2.88
N VAL A 207 -12.47 0.21 1.76
CA VAL A 207 -11.98 -0.33 0.49
C VAL A 207 -10.50 0.00 0.37
N LEU A 208 -9.67 -1.03 0.13
CA LEU A 208 -8.26 -0.93 -0.19
C LEU A 208 -8.06 -1.30 -1.66
N CYS A 209 -7.48 -0.39 -2.44
CA CYS A 209 -7.27 -0.57 -3.87
C CYS A 209 -5.78 -0.69 -4.17
N GLU A 210 -5.40 -1.76 -4.87
CA GLU A 210 -4.17 -1.84 -5.65
C GLU A 210 -4.50 -1.53 -7.11
N LEU A 211 -3.76 -0.63 -7.75
CA LEU A 211 -4.00 -0.22 -9.13
C LEU A 211 -2.94 -0.83 -10.05
N LYS A 212 -3.39 -1.54 -11.09
CA LYS A 212 -2.51 -2.17 -12.08
C LYS A 212 -2.76 -1.60 -13.45
N ARG A 213 -1.76 -0.89 -13.97
CA ARG A 213 -1.79 -0.30 -15.31
C ARG A 213 -1.16 -1.26 -16.31
N SER A 214 -1.90 -1.66 -17.34
CA SER A 214 -1.38 -2.50 -18.43
C SER A 214 -2.03 -2.13 -19.78
N GLN A 215 -1.45 -2.63 -20.87
CA GLN A 215 -2.02 -2.56 -22.22
C GLN A 215 -2.65 -3.90 -22.63
N ILE A 216 -2.58 -4.92 -21.77
CA ILE A 216 -3.19 -6.23 -22.02
C ILE A 216 -4.72 -6.07 -21.95
N ASP A 217 -5.43 -6.67 -22.91
CA ASP A 217 -6.89 -6.68 -22.94
C ASP A 217 -7.53 -7.13 -21.62
N PHE A 218 -8.62 -6.48 -21.21
CA PHE A 218 -9.30 -6.72 -19.92
C PHE A 218 -9.76 -8.16 -19.72
N LYS A 219 -10.10 -8.88 -20.80
CA LYS A 219 -10.52 -10.29 -20.72
C LYS A 219 -9.34 -11.24 -20.52
N ARG A 220 -8.14 -10.82 -20.95
CA ARG A 220 -6.92 -11.62 -20.95
C ARG A 220 -5.99 -11.31 -19.78
N TRP A 221 -6.05 -10.11 -19.23
CA TRP A 221 -5.18 -9.73 -18.12
C TRP A 221 -5.49 -10.56 -16.87
N THR A 222 -4.43 -10.94 -16.17
CA THR A 222 -4.45 -11.61 -14.87
C THR A 222 -3.46 -10.94 -13.94
N PRO A 223 -3.71 -10.92 -12.61
CA PRO A 223 -2.77 -10.38 -11.64
C PRO A 223 -1.39 -11.04 -11.77
N TYR A 224 -0.32 -10.25 -11.71
CA TYR A 224 1.04 -10.74 -11.92
C TYR A 224 1.56 -11.48 -10.68
N LEU A 225 2.18 -12.64 -10.87
CA LEU A 225 2.81 -13.40 -9.78
C LEU A 225 3.92 -12.62 -9.06
N ASN A 226 4.60 -11.72 -9.77
CA ASN A 226 5.64 -10.87 -9.16
C ASN A 226 5.07 -9.84 -8.16
N ASP A 227 3.77 -9.56 -8.22
CA ASP A 227 3.07 -8.64 -7.32
C ASP A 227 2.42 -9.36 -6.13
N VAL A 228 2.62 -10.67 -5.98
CA VAL A 228 2.04 -11.43 -4.86
C VAL A 228 2.33 -10.80 -3.49
N PRO A 229 3.56 -10.32 -3.17
CA PRO A 229 3.80 -9.65 -1.90
C PRO A 229 2.89 -8.45 -1.66
N ASN A 230 2.56 -7.68 -2.71
CA ASN A 230 1.64 -6.55 -2.60
C ASN A 230 0.23 -7.03 -2.26
N PHE A 231 -0.28 -8.02 -3.01
CA PHE A 231 -1.61 -8.57 -2.76
C PHE A 231 -1.74 -9.18 -1.37
N MET A 232 -0.72 -9.94 -0.92
CA MET A 232 -0.72 -10.57 0.40
C MET A 232 -0.67 -9.55 1.53
N LEU A 233 0.04 -8.44 1.35
CA LEU A 233 0.12 -7.37 2.32
C LEU A 233 -1.19 -6.57 2.38
N THR A 234 -1.79 -6.21 1.24
CA THR A 234 -3.10 -5.55 1.22
C THR A 234 -4.18 -6.44 1.85
N LYS A 235 -4.11 -7.76 1.65
CA LYS A 235 -4.94 -8.73 2.37
C LYS A 235 -4.69 -8.75 3.87
N ALA A 236 -3.45 -8.58 4.32
CA ALA A 236 -3.14 -8.45 5.74
C ALA A 236 -3.78 -7.18 6.34
N CYS A 237 -3.71 -6.07 5.62
CA CYS A 237 -4.42 -4.84 5.98
C CYS A 237 -5.93 -5.07 6.09
N ALA A 238 -6.55 -5.74 5.10
CA ALA A 238 -7.97 -6.05 5.14
C ALA A 238 -8.34 -6.97 6.32
N ARG A 239 -7.55 -8.01 6.63
CA ARG A 239 -7.80 -8.90 7.79
C ARG A 239 -7.74 -8.20 9.14
N LYS A 240 -6.95 -7.12 9.28
CA LYS A 240 -6.89 -6.31 10.50
C LYS A 240 -8.14 -5.48 10.73
N CYS A 241 -8.99 -5.36 9.72
CA CYS A 241 -10.20 -4.56 9.79
C CYS A 241 -11.41 -5.40 9.38
N PHE A 242 -12.24 -5.78 10.35
CA PHE A 242 -13.40 -6.66 10.13
C PHE A 242 -14.36 -6.17 9.03
N SER A 243 -14.41 -4.86 8.80
CA SER A 243 -15.17 -4.25 7.70
C SER A 243 -14.25 -3.66 6.63
N ALA A 244 -13.28 -4.43 6.14
CA ALA A 244 -12.45 -4.05 5.01
C ALA A 244 -12.48 -5.06 3.87
N ILE A 245 -12.30 -4.54 2.65
CA ILE A 245 -12.16 -5.34 1.43
C ILE A 245 -10.96 -4.86 0.63
N ASP A 246 -10.16 -5.79 0.14
CA ASP A 246 -9.09 -5.52 -0.80
C ASP A 246 -9.53 -5.84 -2.23
N ILE A 247 -9.23 -4.92 -3.15
CA ILE A 247 -9.49 -5.09 -4.58
C ILE A 247 -8.27 -4.71 -5.40
N VAL A 248 -8.14 -5.35 -6.56
CA VAL A 248 -7.18 -4.97 -7.59
C VAL A 248 -7.94 -4.40 -8.77
N ILE A 249 -7.61 -3.18 -9.18
CA ILE A 249 -8.22 -2.53 -10.35
C ILE A 249 -7.20 -2.52 -11.47
N HIS A 250 -7.48 -3.28 -12.52
CA HIS A 250 -6.74 -3.24 -13.77
C HIS A 250 -7.37 -2.22 -14.73
N TYR A 251 -6.54 -1.32 -15.24
CA TYR A 251 -6.97 -0.25 -16.14
C TYR A 251 -5.92 0.06 -17.20
N HIS A 252 -6.37 0.71 -18.27
CA HIS A 252 -5.52 1.19 -19.35
C HIS A 252 -5.30 2.70 -19.18
N ALA A 253 -4.08 3.16 -19.36
CA ALA A 253 -3.72 4.57 -19.13
C ALA A 253 -4.46 5.58 -20.04
N LYS A 254 -4.94 5.12 -21.20
CA LYS A 254 -5.52 5.96 -22.26
C LYS A 254 -7.00 5.68 -22.53
N THR A 255 -7.52 4.60 -21.95
CA THR A 255 -8.88 4.13 -22.18
C THR A 255 -9.64 4.29 -20.87
N THR A 256 -10.63 5.16 -20.88
CA THR A 256 -11.34 5.64 -19.67
C THR A 256 -12.74 5.06 -19.52
N ASP A 257 -13.20 4.31 -20.53
CA ASP A 257 -14.55 3.75 -20.60
C ASP A 257 -14.65 2.36 -19.96
N GLN A 258 -13.52 1.75 -19.56
CA GLN A 258 -13.47 0.39 -19.01
C GLN A 258 -12.37 0.18 -17.97
N VAL A 259 -12.71 -0.64 -16.97
CA VAL A 259 -11.76 -1.22 -16.00
C VAL A 259 -12.12 -2.67 -15.71
N ALA A 260 -11.16 -3.44 -15.19
CA ALA A 260 -11.42 -4.75 -14.60
C ALA A 260 -11.17 -4.69 -13.08
N VAL A 261 -12.20 -4.99 -12.30
CA VAL A 261 -12.11 -5.13 -10.84
C VAL A 261 -11.93 -6.60 -10.49
N HIS A 262 -10.90 -6.89 -9.72
CA HIS A 262 -10.53 -8.23 -9.29
C HIS A 262 -10.59 -8.35 -7.77
N PHE A 263 -11.30 -9.37 -7.31
CA PHE A 263 -11.31 -9.82 -5.92
C PHE A 263 -10.48 -11.08 -5.84
N ILE A 264 -9.23 -10.95 -5.42
CA ILE A 264 -8.33 -12.09 -5.27
C ILE A 264 -8.83 -12.92 -4.09
N THR A 265 -9.09 -14.21 -4.29
CA THR A 265 -9.53 -15.11 -3.20
C THR A 265 -8.43 -16.08 -2.81
N ASN A 266 -7.54 -16.43 -3.74
CA ASN A 266 -6.46 -17.37 -3.48
C ASN A 266 -5.20 -16.98 -4.26
N VAL A 267 -4.05 -17.20 -3.62
CA VAL A 267 -2.74 -16.92 -4.17
C VAL A 267 -1.87 -18.15 -3.97
N THR A 268 -1.41 -18.72 -5.08
CA THR A 268 -0.57 -19.92 -5.09
C THR A 268 0.68 -19.66 -5.92
N LYS A 269 1.65 -20.57 -5.85
CA LYS A 269 2.88 -20.46 -6.66
C LYS A 269 2.60 -20.56 -8.15
N GLN A 270 1.52 -21.24 -8.53
CA GLN A 270 1.12 -21.50 -9.91
C GLN A 270 0.23 -20.40 -10.48
N GLY A 271 -0.44 -19.61 -9.62
CA GLY A 271 -1.40 -18.63 -10.09
C GLY A 271 -2.13 -17.89 -8.98
N ILE A 272 -2.76 -16.80 -9.39
CA ILE A 272 -3.67 -15.98 -8.58
C ILE A 272 -5.07 -16.19 -9.13
N SER A 273 -6.01 -16.54 -8.26
CA SER A 273 -7.41 -16.76 -8.64
C SER A 273 -8.36 -15.92 -7.80
N GLY A 274 -9.57 -15.72 -8.31
CA GLY A 274 -10.57 -14.89 -7.69
C GLY A 274 -11.71 -14.55 -8.63
N PHE A 275 -12.54 -13.61 -8.19
CA PHE A 275 -13.62 -13.08 -9.01
C PHE A 275 -13.13 -11.88 -9.81
N ARG A 276 -13.64 -11.74 -11.03
CA ARG A 276 -13.34 -10.61 -11.91
C ARG A 276 -14.62 -10.06 -12.51
N LYS A 277 -14.78 -8.75 -12.47
CA LYS A 277 -15.84 -8.02 -13.17
C LYS A 277 -15.21 -6.96 -14.07
N ILE A 278 -15.52 -7.01 -15.36
CA ILE A 278 -15.24 -5.89 -16.26
C ILE A 278 -16.39 -4.90 -16.11
N ILE A 279 -16.05 -3.65 -15.83
CA ILE A 279 -16.98 -2.54 -15.68
C ILE A 279 -16.73 -1.61 -16.86
N ALA A 280 -17.80 -1.30 -17.59
CA ALA A 280 -17.79 -0.36 -18.70
C ALA A 280 -18.79 0.76 -18.41
N ALA A 281 -18.42 2.01 -18.67
CA ALA A 281 -19.28 3.17 -18.52
C ALA A 281 -18.86 4.29 -19.47
N ASN A 282 -19.72 5.30 -19.61
CA ASN A 282 -19.55 6.36 -20.61
C ASN A 282 -18.45 7.37 -20.25
N ASP A 283 -18.06 7.45 -18.98
CA ASP A 283 -17.04 8.37 -18.48
C ASP A 283 -16.39 7.89 -17.17
N GLU A 284 -15.31 8.57 -16.77
CA GLU A 284 -14.50 8.26 -15.59
C GLU A 284 -15.30 8.29 -14.27
N THR A 285 -16.26 9.21 -14.15
CA THR A 285 -17.08 9.36 -12.93
C THR A 285 -18.06 8.21 -12.82
N ALA A 286 -18.70 7.85 -13.94
CA ALA A 286 -19.60 6.71 -14.02
C ALA A 286 -18.86 5.39 -13.78
N ILE A 287 -17.61 5.25 -14.24
CA ILE A 287 -16.76 4.10 -13.90
C ILE A 287 -16.57 3.97 -12.39
N VAL A 288 -16.13 5.02 -11.70
CA VAL A 288 -15.87 4.93 -10.25
C VAL A 288 -17.15 4.69 -9.46
N ALA A 289 -18.27 5.31 -9.87
CA ALA A 289 -19.57 5.03 -9.27
C ALA A 289 -19.99 3.55 -9.45
N ALA A 290 -19.74 2.97 -10.63
CA ALA A 290 -20.02 1.56 -10.89
C ALA A 290 -19.08 0.60 -10.11
N ILE A 291 -17.82 0.98 -9.87
CA ILE A 291 -16.90 0.26 -8.98
C ILE A 291 -17.48 0.23 -7.56
N GLU A 292 -17.86 1.39 -7.01
CA GLU A 292 -18.45 1.47 -5.67
C GLU A 292 -19.73 0.65 -5.55
N ALA A 293 -20.65 0.76 -6.52
CA ALA A 293 -21.88 -0.03 -6.54
C ALA A 293 -21.59 -1.54 -6.57
N HIS A 294 -20.58 -1.97 -7.33
CA HIS A 294 -20.18 -3.36 -7.39
C HIS A 294 -19.62 -3.87 -6.06
N ILE A 295 -18.77 -3.09 -5.39
CA ILE A 295 -18.22 -3.43 -4.07
C ILE A 295 -19.33 -3.55 -3.04
N THR A 296 -20.23 -2.57 -3.00
CA THR A 296 -21.38 -2.56 -2.10
C THR A 296 -22.24 -3.81 -2.28
N SER A 297 -22.58 -4.17 -3.52
CA SER A 297 -23.35 -5.38 -3.82
C SER A 297 -22.68 -6.64 -3.29
N ILE A 298 -21.36 -6.80 -3.47
CA ILE A 298 -20.63 -7.98 -2.98
C ILE A 298 -20.68 -8.06 -1.45
N MET A 299 -20.53 -6.92 -0.77
CA MET A 299 -20.48 -6.88 0.69
C MET A 299 -21.86 -7.11 1.31
N ASP A 300 -22.93 -6.61 0.69
CA ASP A 300 -24.31 -6.88 1.11
C ASP A 300 -24.66 -8.37 0.95
N ASP A 301 -24.26 -9.00 -0.15
CA ASP A 301 -24.50 -10.44 -0.39
C ASP A 301 -23.76 -11.32 0.63
N ALA A 302 -22.50 -10.98 0.93
CA ALA A 302 -21.68 -11.68 1.92
C ALA A 302 -22.26 -11.53 3.34
N TYR A 303 -22.72 -10.33 3.70
CA TYR A 303 -23.31 -10.06 5.00
C TYR A 303 -24.64 -10.80 5.18
N THR A 304 -25.50 -10.77 4.16
CA THR A 304 -26.81 -11.45 4.19
C THR A 304 -26.62 -12.96 4.32
N SER A 305 -25.68 -13.54 3.58
CA SER A 305 -25.36 -14.97 3.66
C SER A 305 -24.86 -15.39 5.04
N THR A 306 -24.07 -14.53 5.71
CA THR A 306 -23.54 -14.80 7.05
C THR A 306 -24.63 -14.72 8.13
N ARG A 307 -25.58 -13.77 8.00
CA ARG A 307 -26.73 -13.67 8.92
C ARG A 307 -27.69 -14.85 8.82
N VAL A 308 -27.96 -15.36 7.62
CA VAL A 308 -28.84 -16.52 7.42
C VAL A 308 -28.27 -17.76 8.11
N LEU A 309 -26.95 -17.92 8.14
CA LEU A 309 -26.27 -19.03 8.83
C LEU A 309 -26.18 -18.86 10.36
N GLN A 310 -26.52 -17.68 10.89
CA GLN A 310 -26.47 -17.36 12.32
C GLN A 310 -27.86 -17.24 12.96
N GLN A 311 -28.94 -17.50 12.21
CA GLN A 311 -30.27 -17.64 12.80
C GLN A 311 -30.46 -19.09 13.29
N PRO A 312 -30.86 -19.28 14.57
CA PRO A 312 -30.96 -20.61 15.18
C PRO A 312 -32.05 -21.50 14.57
#